data_AF-A0A0F3N4N5-F1
#
_entry.id   AF-A0A0F3N4N5-F1
#
_cell.length_a   1.000
_cell.length_b   1.000
_cell.length_c   1.000
_cell.angle_alpha   90.00
_cell.angle_beta   90.00
_cell.angle_gamma   90.00
#
_symmetry.space_group_name_H-M   'P 1'
#
loop_
_entity.id
_entity.type
_entity.pdbx_description
1 polymer ?
#
loop_
_entity_poly.entity_id
_entity_poly.type
_entity_poly.pdbx_seq_one_letter_code
_entity_poly.pdbx_strand_id
1 'polypeptide(L)'
;MGLGFIFSLCGCILFAVNAFILEVISTSHNLAIAMIFAPMMIHMVGHNLLIPMTLRYALEDYAKVTGTAGSIFGAIYYVVIAAVTYLVSKIHGATISNFALLCFVLSISSAISFYCIWILYKKQSNIPN
;
A
#
# COMPACT_ATOMS: atom_id res chain seq x y z
N MET A 1 0.72 -11.99 -6.17
CA MET A 1 1.31 -10.72 -5.66
C MET A 1 1.39 -9.62 -6.72
N GLY A 2 2.01 -9.85 -7.88
CA GLY A 2 2.23 -8.80 -8.89
C GLY A 2 0.98 -8.05 -9.35
N LEU A 3 -0.15 -8.75 -9.53
CA LEU A 3 -1.42 -8.12 -9.94
C LEU A 3 -1.95 -7.10 -8.91
N GLY A 4 -1.97 -7.47 -7.62
CA GLY A 4 -2.41 -6.57 -6.55
C GLY A 4 -1.49 -5.36 -6.37
N PHE A 5 -0.20 -5.56 -6.60
CA PHE A 5 0.80 -4.49 -6.58
C PHE A 5 0.59 -3.48 -7.73
N ILE A 6 0.34 -3.97 -8.96
CA ILE A 6 0.02 -3.12 -10.12
C ILE A 6 -1.23 -2.28 -9.86
N PHE A 7 -2.30 -2.90 -9.33
CA PHE A 7 -3.51 -2.16 -8.99
C PHE A 7 -3.27 -1.10 -7.91
N SER A 8 -2.50 -1.43 -6.86
CA SER A 8 -2.17 -0.49 -5.79
C SER A 8 -1.36 0.71 -6.30
N LEU A 9 -0.33 0.47 -7.11
CA LEU A 9 0.48 1.53 -7.72
C LEU A 9 -0.33 2.40 -8.67
N CYS A 10 -1.13 1.79 -9.54
CA CYS A 10 -1.99 2.50 -10.48
C CYS A 10 -2.96 3.43 -9.73
N GLY A 11 -3.62 2.91 -8.68
CA GLY A 11 -4.50 3.71 -7.81
C GLY A 11 -3.77 4.90 -7.16
N CYS A 12 -2.57 4.68 -6.61
CA CYS A 12 -1.80 5.76 -5.99
C CYS A 12 -1.31 6.82 -6.99
N ILE A 13 -0.88 6.42 -8.20
CA ILE A 13 -0.46 7.35 -9.25
C ILE A 13 -1.63 8.20 -9.71
N LEU A 14 -2.77 7.57 -10.02
CA LEU A 14 -3.99 8.28 -10.42
C LEU A 14 -4.47 9.22 -9.32
N PHE A 15 -4.39 8.80 -8.05
CA PHE A 15 -4.78 9.63 -6.92
C PHE A 15 -3.87 10.87 -6.78
N ALA A 16 -2.55 10.70 -6.89
CA ALA A 16 -1.60 11.80 -6.83
C ALA A 16 -1.85 12.83 -7.95
N VAL A 17 -2.01 12.36 -9.20
CA VAL A 17 -2.28 13.23 -10.35
C VAL A 17 -3.60 14.00 -10.16
N ASN A 18 -4.67 13.31 -9.75
CA ASN A 18 -5.97 13.94 -9.52
C ASN A 18 -5.93 14.97 -8.38
N ALA A 19 -5.17 14.70 -7.31
CA ALA A 19 -5.03 15.62 -6.19
C ALA A 19 -4.31 16.92 -6.60
N PHE A 20 -3.27 16.85 -7.44
CA PHE A 20 -2.62 18.04 -7.98
C PHE A 20 -3.53 18.82 -8.93
N ILE A 21 -4.32 18.14 -9.77
CA ILE A 21 -5.27 18.82 -10.67
C ILE A 21 -6.34 19.56 -9.86
N LEU A 22 -6.88 18.95 -8.81
CA LEU A 22 -7.89 19.55 -7.93
C LEU A 22 -7.37 20.77 -7.15
N GLU A 23 -6.06 20.87 -6.93
CA GLU A 23 -5.44 22.02 -6.27
C GLU A 23 -5.27 23.23 -7.21
N VAL A 24 -5.13 22.99 -8.52
CA VAL A 24 -4.95 24.04 -9.54
C VAL A 24 -6.27 24.46 -10.20
N ILE A 25 -7.21 23.53 -10.37
CA ILE A 25 -8.45 23.75 -11.10
C ILE A 25 -9.65 23.60 -10.16
N SER A 26 -10.44 24.68 -10.02
CA SER A 26 -11.74 24.62 -9.35
C SER A 26 -12.70 23.76 -10.16
N THR A 27 -12.97 22.55 -9.66
CA THR A 27 -13.79 21.56 -10.35
C THR A 27 -15.17 21.46 -9.69
N SER A 28 -16.19 20.96 -10.39
CA SER A 28 -17.50 20.71 -9.78
C SER A 28 -17.39 19.66 -8.66
N HIS A 29 -18.20 19.82 -7.61
CA HIS A 29 -18.14 18.97 -6.42
C HIS A 29 -18.30 17.47 -6.74
N ASN A 30 -19.19 17.13 -7.68
CA ASN A 30 -19.42 15.75 -8.11
C ASN A 30 -18.19 15.15 -8.81
N LEU A 31 -17.48 15.94 -9.61
CA LEU A 31 -16.28 15.49 -10.31
C LEU A 31 -15.11 15.34 -9.34
N ALA A 32 -14.98 16.22 -8.35
CA ALA A 32 -13.97 16.10 -7.28
C ALA A 32 -14.14 14.79 -6.48
N ILE A 33 -15.37 14.43 -6.12
CA ILE A 33 -15.67 13.16 -5.46
C ILE A 33 -15.22 11.98 -6.33
N ALA A 34 -15.57 11.98 -7.61
CA ALA A 34 -15.17 10.90 -8.52
C ALA A 34 -13.65 10.78 -8.66
N MET A 35 -12.95 11.90 -8.76
CA MET A 35 -11.49 11.98 -8.89
C MET A 35 -10.74 11.50 -7.65
N ILE A 36 -11.37 11.54 -6.46
CA ILE A 36 -10.80 11.05 -5.20
C ILE A 36 -11.16 9.57 -4.96
N PHE A 37 -12.45 9.24 -5.05
CA PHE A 37 -12.94 7.92 -4.67
C PHE A 37 -12.57 6.84 -5.68
N ALA A 38 -12.58 7.12 -6.99
CA ALA A 38 -12.27 6.10 -7.99
C ALA A 38 -10.82 5.57 -7.87
N PRO A 39 -9.78 6.42 -7.77
CA PRO A 39 -8.41 5.96 -7.53
C PRO A 39 -8.25 5.25 -6.19
N MET A 40 -8.90 5.73 -5.13
CA MET A 40 -8.90 5.09 -3.80
C MET A 40 -9.50 3.68 -3.84
N MET A 41 -10.59 3.46 -4.59
CA MET A 41 -11.17 2.13 -4.74
C MET A 41 -10.21 1.17 -5.47
N ILE A 42 -9.56 1.63 -6.54
CA ILE A 42 -8.56 0.83 -7.28
C ILE A 42 -7.39 0.46 -6.36
N HIS A 43 -6.90 1.42 -5.57
CA HIS A 43 -5.85 1.18 -4.58
C HIS A 43 -6.27 0.12 -3.55
N MET A 44 -7.48 0.24 -2.98
CA MET A 44 -8.01 -0.70 -1.98
C MET A 44 -8.19 -2.11 -2.54
N VAL A 45 -8.59 -2.26 -3.81
CA VAL A 45 -8.63 -3.57 -4.47
C VAL A 45 -7.24 -4.19 -4.53
N GLY A 46 -6.23 -3.42 -4.94
CA GLY A 46 -4.85 -3.88 -4.94
C GLY A 46 -4.36 -4.29 -3.55
N HIS A 47 -4.63 -3.46 -2.54
CA HIS A 47 -4.23 -3.70 -1.16
C HIS A 47 -4.89 -4.95 -0.56
N ASN A 48 -6.20 -5.15 -0.79
CA ASN A 48 -6.95 -6.30 -0.29
C ASN A 48 -6.54 -7.61 -0.93
N LEU A 49 -5.97 -7.59 -2.13
CA LEU A 49 -5.35 -8.76 -2.75
C LEU A 49 -3.96 -9.02 -2.19
N LEU A 50 -3.17 -7.96 -1.94
CA LEU A 50 -1.76 -8.08 -1.59
C LEU A 50 -1.55 -8.59 -0.16
N ILE A 51 -2.28 -8.08 0.84
CA ILE A 51 -2.11 -8.48 2.25
C ILE A 51 -2.31 -9.98 2.47
N PRO A 52 -3.47 -10.59 2.12
CA PRO A 52 -3.70 -12.01 2.43
C PRO A 52 -2.74 -12.91 1.67
N MET A 53 -2.32 -12.53 0.46
CA MET A 53 -1.30 -13.25 -0.28
C MET A 53 0.05 -13.20 0.44
N THR A 54 0.54 -12.02 0.83
CA THR A 54 1.82 -11.89 1.54
C THR A 54 1.81 -12.61 2.89
N LEU A 55 0.72 -12.49 3.64
CA LEU A 55 0.57 -13.20 4.90
C LEU A 55 0.56 -14.72 4.72
N ARG A 56 -0.11 -15.24 3.68
CA ARG A 56 -0.09 -16.68 3.37
C ARG A 56 1.33 -17.20 3.14
N TYR A 57 2.14 -16.49 2.37
CA TYR A 57 3.54 -16.90 2.13
C TYR A 57 4.39 -16.76 3.40
N ALA A 58 4.19 -15.70 4.19
CA ALA A 58 4.93 -15.52 5.44
C ALA A 58 4.61 -16.61 6.50
N LEU A 59 3.42 -17.21 6.43
CA LEU A 59 2.97 -18.25 7.36
C LEU A 59 3.23 -19.67 6.86
N GLU A 60 3.75 -19.85 5.64
CA GLU A 60 3.97 -21.17 5.03
C GLU A 60 4.92 -22.04 5.89
N ASP A 61 6.00 -21.45 6.39
CA ASP A 61 6.96 -22.10 7.29
C ASP A 61 6.43 -22.31 8.73
N TYR A 62 5.33 -21.62 9.08
CA TYR A 62 4.72 -21.66 10.42
C TYR A 62 3.47 -22.53 10.46
N ALA A 63 3.27 -23.43 9.49
CA ALA A 63 2.06 -24.25 9.34
C ALA A 63 1.59 -24.97 10.61
N LYS A 64 2.52 -25.39 11.49
CA LYS A 64 2.22 -26.06 12.77
C LYS A 64 1.63 -25.12 13.84
N VAL A 65 1.89 -23.82 13.73
CA VAL A 65 1.50 -22.77 14.70
C VAL A 65 0.84 -21.58 14.01
N THR A 66 0.17 -21.83 12.88
CA THR A 66 -0.40 -20.79 11.99
C THR A 66 -1.29 -19.79 12.73
N GLY A 67 -2.09 -20.23 13.69
CA GLY A 67 -2.97 -19.35 14.48
C GLY A 67 -2.20 -18.33 15.32
N THR A 68 -1.16 -18.79 16.04
CA THR A 68 -0.32 -17.92 16.88
C THR A 68 0.59 -17.04 16.04
N ALA A 69 1.19 -17.57 14.98
CA ALA A 69 2.00 -16.79 14.07
C ALA A 69 1.16 -15.69 13.40
N GLY A 70 -0.03 -16.04 12.92
CA GLY A 70 -0.97 -15.11 12.30
C GLY A 70 -1.41 -13.98 13.24
N SER A 71 -1.68 -14.28 14.51
CA SER A 71 -2.06 -13.25 15.50
C SER A 71 -0.92 -12.29 15.82
N ILE A 72 0.32 -12.77 15.91
CA ILE A 72 1.51 -11.93 16.10
C ILE A 72 1.74 -11.03 14.88
N PHE A 73 1.70 -11.58 13.67
CA PHE A 73 1.84 -10.80 12.44
C PHE A 73 0.73 -9.75 12.31
N GLY A 74 -0.52 -10.12 12.60
CA GLY A 74 -1.65 -9.19 12.62
C GLY A 74 -1.47 -8.06 13.63
N ALA A 75 -1.02 -8.38 14.86
CA ALA A 75 -0.77 -7.38 15.89
C ALA A 75 0.31 -6.38 15.46
N ILE A 76 1.44 -6.86 14.93
CA ILE A 76 2.52 -6.00 14.41
C ILE A 76 2.00 -5.12 13.27
N TYR A 77 1.25 -5.70 12.32
CA TYR A 77 0.66 -4.98 11.19
C TYR A 77 -0.24 -3.82 11.66
N TYR A 78 -1.13 -4.06 12.61
CA TYR A 78 -2.02 -3.02 13.11
C TYR A 78 -1.30 -1.96 13.95
N VAL A 79 -0.27 -2.33 14.71
CA VAL A 79 0.58 -1.35 15.43
C VAL A 79 1.29 -0.43 14.44
N VAL A 80 1.84 -0.98 13.35
CA VAL A 80 2.48 -0.18 12.29
C VAL A 80 1.45 0.74 11.62
N ILE A 81 0.26 0.24 11.28
CA ILE A 81 -0.80 1.07 10.72
C ILE A 81 -1.15 2.20 11.69
N ALA A 82 -1.39 1.91 12.96
CA ALA A 82 -1.75 2.92 13.94
C ALA A 82 -0.67 4.00 14.06
N ALA A 83 0.61 3.62 14.07
CA ALA A 83 1.72 4.56 14.09
C ALA A 83 1.76 5.45 12.83
N VAL A 84 1.59 4.86 11.65
CA VAL A 84 1.57 5.61 10.38
C VAL A 84 0.32 6.51 10.32
N THR A 85 -0.86 6.03 10.70
CA THR A 85 -2.09 6.82 10.76
C THR A 85 -1.96 7.99 11.74
N TYR A 86 -1.30 7.78 12.88
CA TYR A 86 -0.99 8.86 13.81
C TYR A 86 -0.05 9.89 13.18
N LEU A 87 1.00 9.46 12.48
CA LEU A 87 1.89 10.37 11.75
C LEU A 87 1.13 11.17 10.67
N VAL A 88 0.23 10.52 9.92
CA VAL A 88 -0.65 11.18 8.96
C VAL A 88 -1.52 12.24 9.62
N SER A 89 -2.06 11.96 10.82
CA SER A 89 -2.88 12.94 11.54
C SER A 89 -2.11 14.19 11.96
N LYS A 90 -0.77 14.09 12.11
CA LYS A 90 0.10 15.24 12.37
C LYS A 90 0.52 16.00 11.10
N ILE A 91 0.60 15.30 9.96
CA ILE A 91 1.01 15.86 8.66
C ILE A 91 -0.19 16.39 7.86
N HIS A 92 -1.43 16.08 8.27
CA HIS A 92 -2.60 16.51 7.52
C HIS A 92 -2.62 18.04 7.37
N GLY A 93 -2.71 18.52 6.13
CA GLY A 93 -2.88 19.94 5.82
C GLY A 93 -4.35 20.25 5.51
N ALA A 94 -4.63 21.50 5.17
CA ALA A 94 -5.93 21.86 4.57
C ALA A 94 -6.09 21.33 3.14
N THR A 95 -5.00 20.82 2.53
CA THR A 95 -4.95 20.35 1.14
C THR A 95 -4.90 18.82 1.06
N ILE A 96 -5.60 18.28 0.06
CA ILE A 96 -5.66 16.84 -0.23
C ILE A 96 -4.32 16.34 -0.83
N SER A 97 -3.53 17.24 -1.42
CA SER A 97 -2.24 16.94 -2.03
C SER A 97 -1.23 16.34 -1.06
N ASN A 98 -1.18 16.82 0.20
CA ASN A 98 -0.30 16.25 1.23
C ASN A 98 -0.60 14.77 1.49
N PHE A 99 -1.88 14.41 1.57
CA PHE A 99 -2.30 13.02 1.78
C PHE A 99 -2.00 12.16 0.55
N ALA A 100 -2.27 12.66 -0.65
CA ALA A 100 -1.97 11.95 -1.89
C ALA A 100 -0.47 11.69 -2.07
N LEU A 101 0.38 12.66 -1.73
CA LEU A 101 1.84 12.54 -1.78
C LEU A 101 2.35 11.51 -0.77
N LEU A 102 1.80 11.50 0.45
CA LEU A 102 2.10 10.48 1.45
C LEU A 102 1.73 9.07 0.97
N CYS A 103 0.54 8.89 0.39
CA CYS A 103 0.13 7.62 -0.22
C CYS A 103 1.07 7.19 -1.37
N PHE A 104 1.53 8.16 -2.17
CA PHE A 104 2.46 7.91 -3.26
C PHE A 104 3.85 7.47 -2.77
N VAL A 105 4.43 8.16 -1.78
CA VAL A 105 5.71 7.80 -1.16
C VAL A 105 5.64 6.43 -0.51
N LEU A 106 4.56 6.13 0.21
CA LEU A 106 4.35 4.80 0.79
C LEU A 106 4.25 3.72 -0.30
N SER A 107 3.55 4.00 -1.40
CA SER A 107 3.46 3.08 -2.55
C SER A 107 4.84 2.82 -3.17
N ILE A 108 5.67 3.84 -3.37
CA ILE A 108 7.06 3.68 -3.84
C ILE A 108 7.89 2.87 -2.84
N SER A 109 7.76 3.14 -1.54
CA SER A 109 8.50 2.38 -0.53
C SER A 109 8.13 0.89 -0.57
N SER A 110 6.85 0.56 -0.75
CA SER A 110 6.39 -0.82 -0.93
C SER A 110 6.92 -1.46 -2.22
N ALA A 111 7.06 -0.69 -3.29
CA ALA A 111 7.66 -1.13 -4.55
C ALA A 111 9.13 -1.52 -4.38
N ILE A 112 9.88 -0.67 -3.68
CA ILE A 112 11.29 -0.91 -3.36
C ILE A 112 11.42 -2.15 -2.49
N SER A 113 10.62 -2.29 -1.43
CA SER A 113 10.63 -3.48 -0.58
C SER A 113 10.34 -4.75 -1.37
N PHE A 114 9.33 -4.74 -2.25
CA PHE A 114 9.02 -5.88 -3.12
C PHE A 114 10.20 -6.24 -4.04
N TYR A 115 10.84 -5.23 -4.65
CA TYR A 115 12.00 -5.41 -5.51
C TYR A 115 13.22 -5.96 -4.75
N CYS A 116 13.50 -5.45 -3.55
CA CYS A 116 14.56 -5.95 -2.68
C CYS A 116 14.33 -7.41 -2.28
N ILE A 117 13.11 -7.77 -1.87
CA ILE A 117 12.74 -9.16 -1.54
C ILE A 117 12.92 -10.06 -2.76
N TRP A 118 12.48 -9.62 -3.94
CA TRP A 118 12.66 -10.36 -5.18
C TRP A 118 14.14 -10.65 -5.45
N ILE A 119 15.01 -9.65 -5.32
CA ILE A 119 16.47 -9.81 -5.52
C ILE A 119 17.04 -10.81 -4.51
N LEU A 120 16.69 -10.70 -3.23
CA LEU A 120 17.18 -11.60 -2.18
C LEU A 120 16.75 -13.04 -2.45
N TYR A 121 15.50 -13.26 -2.84
CA TYR A 121 14.98 -14.59 -3.16
C TYR A 121 15.67 -15.19 -4.39
N LYS A 122 15.88 -14.40 -5.45
CA LYS A 122 16.62 -14.83 -6.64
C LYS A 122 18.08 -15.18 -6.31
N LYS A 123 18.70 -14.44 -5.38
CA LYS A 123 20.07 -14.69 -4.93
C LYS A 123 20.16 -16.01 -4.14
N GLN A 124 19.19 -16.29 -3.26
CA GLN A 124 19.14 -17.54 -2.49
C GLN A 124 18.91 -18.76 -3.39
N SER A 125 18.09 -18.65 -4.43
CA SER A 125 17.88 -19.71 -5.43
C SER A 125 19.11 -20.01 -6.31
N ASN A 126 20.08 -19.09 -6.40
CA ASN A 126 21.29 -19.24 -7.21
C ASN A 126 22.51 -19.74 -6.42
N ILE A 127 22.36 -20.02 -5.12
CA ILE A 127 23.40 -20.69 -4.31
C ILE A 127 23.09 -22.19 -4.38
N PRO A 128 23.87 -23.01 -5.13
CA PRO A 128 23.70 -24.45 -5.07
C PRO A 128 24.03 -24.93 -3.66
N ASN A 129 23.14 -25.76 -3.09
CA ASN A 129 23.40 -26.53 -1.86
C ASN A 129 24.59 -27.46 -2.05
#